data_AF-A0A7Y3E1L0-F1
#
_entry.id   AF-A0A7Y3E1L0-F1
#
_cell.length_a   1.000
_cell.length_b   1.000
_cell.length_c   1.000
_cell.angle_alpha   90.00
_cell.angle_beta   90.00
_cell.angle_gamma   90.00
#
_symmetry.space_group_name_H-M   'P 1'
#
loop_
_entity.id
_entity.type
_entity.pdbx_description
1 polymer ?
#
loop_
_entity_poly.entity_id
_entity_poly.type
_entity_poly.pdbx_seq_one_letter_code
_entity_poly.pdbx_strand_id
1 'polypeptide(L)'
;MKRFYKSITLIAIVLFVNQLSAQNVVATIKKNKNVLAKHLFHDLNKTKDSLVLRSDKLINALYSTNNDGSDFHRIINKNEFTLALNQLSKGKNVLVAVQSPLRIVFVIEILEKYAIESKSSKSFASRSTKKSKED
;
A
#
# COMPACT_ATOMS: atom_id res chain seq x y z
N MET A 1 28.67 28.95 -35.41
CA MET A 1 27.41 28.91 -34.63
C MET A 1 26.55 27.67 -34.92
N LYS A 2 26.27 27.32 -36.20
CA LYS A 2 25.48 26.13 -36.64
C LYS A 2 25.70 24.78 -35.96
N ARG A 3 26.92 24.51 -35.50
CA ARG A 3 27.29 23.24 -34.89
C ARG A 3 27.10 23.22 -33.37
N PHE A 4 27.22 24.37 -32.71
CA PHE A 4 27.11 24.49 -31.24
C PHE A 4 25.69 24.23 -30.74
N TYR A 5 24.68 24.81 -31.39
CA TYR A 5 23.30 24.55 -30.98
C TYR A 5 22.88 23.11 -31.23
N LYS A 6 23.34 22.47 -32.31
CA LYS A 6 23.10 21.03 -32.53
C LYS A 6 23.66 20.18 -31.39
N SER A 7 24.85 20.51 -30.89
CA SER A 7 25.45 19.84 -29.72
C SER A 7 24.63 20.07 -28.45
N ILE A 8 24.16 21.30 -28.22
CA ILE A 8 23.32 21.64 -27.04
C ILE A 8 21.97 20.91 -27.10
N THR A 9 21.33 20.85 -28.27
CA THR A 9 20.06 20.12 -28.42
C THR A 9 20.25 18.62 -28.19
N LEU A 10 21.37 18.05 -28.64
CA LEU A 10 21.67 16.63 -28.44
C LEU A 10 21.90 16.29 -26.96
N ILE A 11 22.64 17.15 -26.24
CA ILE A 11 22.89 17.01 -24.79
C ILE A 11 21.59 17.13 -23.99
N ALA A 12 20.72 18.08 -24.35
CA ALA A 12 19.43 18.26 -23.69
C ALA A 12 18.52 17.02 -23.83
N ILE A 13 18.52 16.37 -25.00
CA ILE A 13 17.73 15.14 -25.24
C ILE A 13 18.26 13.98 -24.41
N VAL A 14 19.59 13.82 -24.31
CA VAL A 14 20.22 12.75 -23.51
C VAL A 14 19.96 12.92 -22.01
N LEU A 15 19.95 14.16 -21.51
CA LEU A 15 19.63 14.43 -20.10
C LEU A 15 18.14 14.18 -19.78
N PHE A 16 17.25 14.30 -20.76
CA PHE A 16 15.81 14.09 -20.57
C PHE A 16 15.42 12.60 -20.51
N VAL A 17 16.08 11.72 -21.26
CA VAL A 17 15.74 10.28 -21.30
C VAL A 17 16.12 9.49 -20.04
N ASN A 18 17.03 10.01 -19.21
CA ASN A 18 17.50 9.32 -17.99
C ASN A 18 16.51 9.37 -16.81
N GLN A 19 15.35 10.03 -16.93
CA GLN A 19 14.38 10.13 -15.83
C GLN A 19 13.29 9.04 -15.84
N LEU A 20 13.31 8.12 -16.80
CA LEU A 20 12.31 7.06 -16.92
C LEU A 20 12.78 5.77 -16.22
N SER A 21 12.91 5.80 -14.90
CA SER A 21 12.98 4.56 -14.11
C SER A 21 11.58 3.97 -14.00
N ALA A 22 11.28 2.94 -14.79
CA ALA A 22 10.10 2.11 -14.61
C ALA A 22 10.26 1.34 -13.28
N GLN A 23 9.73 1.91 -12.20
CA GLN A 23 9.65 1.20 -10.92
C GLN A 23 8.77 -0.03 -11.13
N ASN A 24 9.30 -1.23 -10.84
CA ASN A 24 8.56 -2.49 -10.92
C ASN A 24 7.19 -2.32 -10.26
N VAL A 25 6.12 -2.51 -11.02
CA VAL A 25 4.77 -2.30 -10.51
C VAL A 25 4.44 -3.47 -9.60
N VAL A 26 4.51 -3.25 -8.29
CA VAL A 26 4.26 -4.32 -7.30
C VAL A 26 2.76 -4.55 -7.07
N ALA A 27 1.95 -3.51 -7.23
CA ALA A 27 0.51 -3.58 -7.11
C ALA A 27 -0.20 -2.61 -8.07
N THR A 28 -1.44 -2.97 -8.43
CA THR A 28 -2.35 -2.12 -9.21
C THR A 28 -3.70 -1.99 -8.51
N ILE A 29 -4.42 -0.90 -8.79
CA ILE A 29 -5.73 -0.61 -8.19
C ILE A 29 -6.77 -0.38 -9.29
N LYS A 30 -7.94 -1.03 -9.14
CA LYS A 30 -9.14 -0.76 -9.95
C LYS A 30 -10.12 0.02 -9.10
N LYS A 31 -10.19 1.33 -9.37
CA LYS A 31 -10.98 2.26 -8.58
C LYS A 31 -12.48 2.04 -8.72
N ASN A 32 -13.19 2.37 -7.65
CA ASN A 32 -14.65 2.50 -7.70
C ASN A 32 -15.02 3.71 -8.58
N LYS A 33 -15.98 3.52 -9.51
CA LYS A 33 -16.46 4.57 -10.42
C LYS A 33 -17.84 5.15 -10.03
N ASN A 34 -18.42 4.69 -8.93
CA ASN A 34 -19.73 5.15 -8.49
C ASN A 34 -19.62 6.60 -7.98
N VAL A 35 -20.39 7.50 -8.58
CA VAL A 35 -20.43 8.93 -8.21
C VAL A 35 -20.87 9.16 -6.77
N LEU A 36 -21.65 8.25 -6.17
CA LEU A 36 -22.05 8.33 -4.76
C LEU A 36 -20.88 8.04 -3.81
N ALA A 37 -19.85 7.33 -4.28
CA ALA A 37 -18.65 6.99 -3.53
C ALA A 37 -17.52 8.03 -3.68
N LYS A 38 -17.78 9.18 -4.33
CA LYS A 38 -16.77 10.21 -4.63
C LYS A 38 -16.03 10.75 -3.40
N HIS A 39 -16.63 10.62 -2.21
CA HIS A 39 -16.07 11.09 -0.95
C HIS A 39 -14.99 10.16 -0.38
N LEU A 40 -14.80 8.95 -0.93
CA LEU A 40 -13.74 8.04 -0.53
C LEU A 40 -12.59 8.08 -1.54
N PHE A 41 -11.52 8.77 -1.17
CA PHE A 41 -10.23 8.65 -1.82
C PHE A 41 -9.58 7.32 -1.45
N HIS A 42 -9.17 6.57 -2.47
CA HIS A 42 -8.49 5.29 -2.36
C HIS A 42 -7.44 5.19 -3.45
N ASP A 43 -6.16 5.19 -3.05
CA ASP A 43 -5.03 5.10 -3.95
C ASP A 43 -3.86 4.36 -3.32
N LEU A 44 -2.96 3.90 -4.18
CA LEU A 44 -1.66 3.43 -3.74
C LEU A 44 -0.76 4.63 -3.45
N ASN A 45 0.09 4.51 -2.43
CA ASN A 45 1.14 5.49 -2.20
C ASN A 45 2.17 5.51 -3.34
N LYS A 46 3.12 6.46 -3.30
CA LYS A 46 4.11 6.66 -4.38
C LYS A 46 4.93 5.40 -4.68
N THR A 47 5.30 4.64 -3.65
CA THR A 47 6.08 3.39 -3.74
C THR A 47 5.23 2.15 -4.01
N LYS A 48 3.90 2.30 -4.10
CA LYS A 48 2.91 1.23 -4.30
C LYS A 48 2.92 0.12 -3.25
N ASP A 49 3.49 0.35 -2.07
CA ASP A 49 3.56 -0.62 -0.98
C ASP A 49 2.38 -0.55 0.00
N SER A 50 1.58 0.52 -0.09
CA SER A 50 0.50 0.82 0.84
C SER A 50 -0.72 1.40 0.13
N LEU A 51 -1.92 0.97 0.56
CA LEU A 51 -3.19 1.59 0.22
C LEU A 51 -3.46 2.74 1.20
N VAL A 52 -3.67 3.92 0.66
CA VAL A 52 -4.07 5.12 1.40
C VAL A 52 -5.56 5.35 1.18
N LEU A 53 -6.31 5.38 2.28
CA LEU A 53 -7.72 5.74 2.32
C LEU A 53 -7.88 7.08 3.01
N ARG A 54 -8.61 7.99 2.37
CA ARG A 54 -9.02 9.28 2.95
C ARG A 54 -10.46 9.58 2.58
N SER A 55 -11.19 10.22 3.48
CA SER A 55 -12.58 10.53 3.22
C SER A 55 -13.10 11.67 4.08
N ASP A 56 -14.04 12.43 3.52
CA ASP A 56 -14.81 13.45 4.23
C ASP A 56 -15.71 12.82 5.32
N LYS A 57 -16.11 11.56 5.11
CA LYS A 57 -16.93 10.75 6.03
C LYS A 57 -16.09 9.69 6.74
N LEU A 58 -16.54 9.27 7.91
CA LEU A 58 -15.91 8.18 8.67
C LEU A 58 -15.86 6.88 7.86
N ILE A 59 -14.68 6.28 7.81
CA ILE A 59 -14.47 4.92 7.34
C ILE A 59 -14.62 4.03 8.57
N ASN A 60 -15.74 3.32 8.65
CA ASN A 60 -16.05 2.47 9.80
C ASN A 60 -15.16 1.23 9.82
N ALA A 61 -15.06 0.55 8.68
CA ALA A 61 -14.30 -0.68 8.55
C ALA A 61 -13.79 -0.89 7.13
N LEU A 62 -12.78 -1.73 7.01
CA LEU A 62 -12.24 -2.21 5.74
C LEU A 62 -12.19 -3.73 5.76
N TYR A 63 -12.78 -4.33 4.74
CA TYR A 63 -12.77 -5.76 4.51
C TYR A 63 -11.96 -6.02 3.24
N SER A 64 -11.29 -7.16 3.17
CA SER A 64 -10.73 -7.68 1.93
C SER A 64 -11.00 -9.18 1.87
N THR A 65 -11.26 -9.67 0.67
CA THR A 65 -11.35 -11.10 0.37
C THR A 65 -10.53 -11.42 -0.87
N ASN A 66 -9.98 -12.62 -0.91
CA ASN A 66 -9.15 -13.15 -1.99
C ASN A 66 -9.57 -14.60 -2.25
N ASN A 67 -9.40 -15.07 -3.49
CA ASN A 67 -9.72 -16.45 -3.88
C ASN A 67 -8.95 -17.50 -3.08
N ASP A 68 -7.78 -17.15 -2.53
CA ASP A 68 -6.98 -18.03 -1.67
C ASP A 68 -7.55 -18.17 -0.24
N GLY A 69 -8.74 -17.63 0.04
CA GLY A 69 -9.41 -17.69 1.35
C GLY A 69 -8.79 -16.79 2.42
N SER A 70 -7.84 -15.93 2.04
CA SER A 70 -7.22 -14.96 2.95
C SER A 70 -8.10 -13.74 3.11
N ASP A 71 -8.97 -13.78 4.11
CA ASP A 71 -9.82 -12.65 4.47
C ASP A 71 -9.11 -11.71 5.44
N PHE A 72 -9.32 -10.41 5.24
CA PHE A 72 -8.84 -9.36 6.12
C PHE A 72 -10.03 -8.51 6.56
N HIS A 73 -10.08 -8.22 7.85
CA HIS A 73 -11.08 -7.34 8.44
C HIS A 73 -10.41 -6.39 9.43
N ARG A 74 -10.66 -5.09 9.27
CA ARG A 74 -10.20 -4.09 10.24
C ARG A 74 -11.27 -3.05 10.50
N ILE A 75 -11.57 -2.84 11.77
CA ILE A 75 -12.34 -1.70 12.27
C ILE A 75 -11.41 -0.49 12.31
N ILE A 76 -11.84 0.62 11.71
CA ILE A 76 -11.02 1.83 11.53
C ILE A 76 -11.60 2.99 12.35
N ASN A 77 -12.87 3.35 12.10
CA ASN A 77 -13.57 4.50 12.69
C ASN A 77 -12.79 5.82 12.61
N LYS A 78 -12.20 6.09 11.45
CA LYS A 78 -11.41 7.31 11.17
C LYS A 78 -11.68 7.80 9.75
N ASN A 79 -11.38 9.06 9.49
CA ASN A 79 -11.46 9.65 8.16
C ASN A 79 -10.26 9.29 7.27
N GLU A 80 -9.13 8.91 7.89
CA GLU A 80 -7.92 8.51 7.19
C GLU A 80 -7.38 7.19 7.73
N PHE A 81 -6.87 6.35 6.84
CA PHE A 81 -6.28 5.07 7.19
C PHE A 81 -5.33 4.59 6.10
N THR A 82 -4.20 4.00 6.53
CA THR A 82 -3.21 3.42 5.61
C THR A 82 -3.08 1.93 5.90
N LEU A 83 -3.19 1.12 4.85
CA LEU A 83 -3.01 -0.33 4.88
C LEU A 83 -1.74 -0.71 4.12
N ALA A 84 -0.78 -1.33 4.80
CA ALA A 84 0.37 -1.93 4.13
C ALA A 84 -0.09 -3.13 3.30
N LEU A 85 0.31 -3.20 2.03
CA LEU A 85 -0.13 -4.25 1.09
C LEU A 85 0.46 -5.63 1.38
N ASN A 86 1.53 -5.70 2.19
CA ASN A 86 2.07 -6.98 2.69
C ASN A 86 1.09 -7.74 3.61
N GLN A 87 0.03 -7.08 4.08
CA GLN A 87 -1.05 -7.69 4.86
C GLN A 87 -2.11 -8.37 3.98
N LEU A 88 -2.01 -8.21 2.66
CA LEU A 88 -2.90 -8.81 1.68
C LEU A 88 -2.16 -9.94 0.94
N SER A 89 -2.90 -10.98 0.57
CA SER A 89 -2.36 -12.10 -0.19
C SER A 89 -2.07 -11.69 -1.64
N LYS A 90 -1.16 -12.43 -2.29
CA LYS A 90 -0.85 -12.22 -3.71
C LYS A 90 -2.13 -12.37 -4.56
N GLY A 91 -2.17 -11.71 -5.71
CA GLY A 91 -3.30 -11.79 -6.64
C GLY A 91 -4.38 -10.75 -6.37
N LYS A 92 -5.61 -11.06 -6.78
CA LYS A 92 -6.74 -10.12 -6.75
C LYS A 92 -7.42 -10.13 -5.38
N ASN A 93 -7.32 -9.00 -4.70
CA ASN A 93 -7.98 -8.73 -3.44
C ASN A 93 -9.15 -7.79 -3.71
N VAL A 94 -10.36 -8.22 -3.38
CA VAL A 94 -11.56 -7.39 -3.44
C VAL A 94 -11.73 -6.72 -2.09
N LEU A 95 -11.61 -5.39 -2.05
CA LEU A 95 -11.76 -4.61 -0.83
C LEU A 95 -13.13 -3.96 -0.76
N VAL A 96 -13.66 -3.89 0.46
CA VAL A 96 -14.92 -3.22 0.80
C VAL A 96 -14.67 -2.23 1.92
N ALA A 97 -14.70 -0.94 1.61
CA ALA A 97 -14.70 0.11 2.60
C ALA A 97 -16.14 0.41 3.04
N VAL A 98 -16.39 0.36 4.34
CA VAL A 98 -17.71 0.66 4.93
C VAL A 98 -17.73 2.10 5.41
N GLN A 99 -18.70 2.85 4.89
CA GLN A 99 -19.02 4.22 5.30
C GLN A 99 -20.53 4.30 5.50
N SER A 100 -21.02 3.98 6.70
CA SER A 100 -22.45 3.74 6.93
C SER A 100 -23.35 4.85 6.33
N PRO A 101 -24.34 4.50 5.49
CA PRO A 101 -24.79 3.15 5.10
C PRO A 101 -24.10 2.54 3.86
N LEU A 102 -23.16 3.25 3.23
CA LEU A 102 -22.51 2.87 1.99
C LEU A 102 -21.45 1.76 2.18
N ARG A 103 -21.38 0.88 1.18
CA ARG A 103 -20.31 -0.11 1.00
C ARG A 103 -19.65 0.14 -0.33
N ILE A 104 -18.39 0.53 -0.30
CA ILE A 104 -17.64 0.96 -1.49
C ILE A 104 -16.63 -0.13 -1.83
N VAL A 105 -16.83 -0.74 -3.00
CA VAL A 105 -16.02 -1.88 -3.47
C VAL A 105 -14.98 -1.43 -4.47
N PHE A 106 -13.74 -1.85 -4.31
CA PHE A 106 -12.64 -1.65 -5.26
C PHE A 106 -11.68 -2.83 -5.20
N VAL A 107 -10.79 -2.97 -6.18
CA VAL A 107 -9.90 -4.13 -6.29
C VAL A 107 -8.44 -3.69 -6.25
N ILE A 108 -7.62 -4.42 -5.50
CA ILE A 108 -6.17 -4.32 -5.54
C ILE A 108 -5.60 -5.64 -6.02
N GLU A 109 -4.77 -5.58 -7.05
CA GLU A 109 -4.07 -6.75 -7.59
C GLU A 109 -2.59 -6.66 -7.22
N ILE A 110 -2.14 -7.62 -6.41
CA ILE A 110 -0.75 -7.75 -5.93
C ILE A 110 -0.03 -8.70 -6.88
N LEU A 111 0.93 -8.14 -7.64
CA LEU A 111 1.62 -8.84 -8.72
C LEU A 111 2.78 -9.71 -8.18
N GLU A 112 3.46 -9.23 -7.15
CA GLU A 112 4.56 -9.93 -6.49
C GLU A 112 4.33 -10.02 -4.98
N LYS A 113 4.80 -11.11 -4.37
CA LYS A 113 4.66 -11.29 -2.93
C LYS A 113 5.64 -10.35 -2.24
N TYR A 114 5.13 -9.44 -1.41
CA TYR A 114 5.98 -8.61 -0.55
C TYR A 114 6.78 -9.53 0.38
N ALA A 115 8.10 -9.38 0.37
CA ALA A 115 8.95 -10.03 1.36
C ALA A 115 8.54 -9.52 2.73
N ILE A 116 8.09 -10.41 3.61
CA ILE A 116 7.83 -10.06 4.99
C ILE A 116 9.21 -9.88 5.63
N GLU A 117 9.68 -8.63 5.78
CA GLU A 117 10.82 -8.37 6.67
C GLU A 117 10.38 -8.68 8.10
N SER A 118 10.68 -9.89 8.56
CA SER A 118 10.55 -10.32 9.95
C SER A 118 11.60 -9.61 10.82
N LYS A 119 11.43 -8.31 11.06
CA LYS A 119 12.22 -7.62 12.08
C LYS A 119 11.56 -7.73 13.46
N SER A 120 12.31 -8.38 14.36
CA SER A 120 12.23 -8.33 15.84
C SER A 120 11.29 -9.30 16.57
N SER A 121 11.74 -10.54 16.73
CA SER A 121 11.44 -11.38 17.90
C SER A 121 12.73 -11.99 18.49
N LYS A 122 13.76 -11.17 18.69
CA LYS A 122 14.94 -11.53 19.49
C LYS A 122 15.37 -10.36 20.37
N SER A 123 14.60 -10.11 21.42
CA SER A 123 14.99 -9.26 22.55
C SER A 123 13.86 -9.38 23.55
N PHE A 124 13.88 -10.40 24.43
CA PHE A 124 13.21 -10.41 25.76
C PHE A 124 13.38 -11.75 26.50
N ALA A 125 13.97 -12.78 25.88
CA ALA A 125 14.31 -14.04 26.56
C ALA A 125 15.76 -14.08 27.05
N SER A 126 16.13 -13.20 27.99
CA SER A 126 17.33 -13.39 28.83
C SER A 126 17.32 -12.49 30.07
N ARG A 127 16.29 -12.57 30.92
CA ARG A 127 16.37 -12.07 32.30
C ARG A 127 15.36 -12.74 33.24
N SER A 128 15.48 -14.05 33.41
CA SER A 128 14.92 -14.76 34.57
C SER A 128 15.62 -16.11 34.70
N THR A 129 16.70 -16.16 35.48
CA THR A 129 17.18 -17.33 36.25
C THR A 129 18.53 -16.96 36.89
N LYS A 130 18.49 -16.27 38.04
CA LYS A 130 19.46 -16.40 39.15
C LYS A 130 19.08 -15.44 40.28
N LYS A 131 18.30 -15.92 41.26
CA LYS A 131 18.53 -15.69 42.71
C LYS A 131 17.48 -16.46 43.53
N SER A 132 17.86 -17.64 43.99
CA SER A 132 17.30 -18.30 45.18
C SER A 132 18.31 -19.34 45.62
N LYS A 133 19.23 -18.88 46.46
CA LYS A 133 20.01 -19.62 47.46
C LYS A 133 20.96 -18.62 48.11
N GLU A 134 21.11 -18.79 49.41
CA GLU A 134 21.85 -18.02 50.42
C GLU A 134 20.98 -17.11 51.31
N ASP A 135 20.92 -17.61 52.55
CA ASP A 135 20.53 -17.08 53.86
C ASP A 135 19.04 -17.09 54.26
#